data_AF-A0A9Q9BFR5-F1
#
_entry.id   AF-A0A9Q9BFR5-F1
#
_cell.length_a   1.000
_cell.length_b   1.000
_cell.length_c   1.000
_cell.angle_alpha   90.00
_cell.angle_beta   90.00
_cell.angle_gamma   90.00
#
_symmetry.space_group_name_H-M   'P 1'
#
loop_
_entity.id
_entity.type
_entity.pdbx_description
1 polymer ?
#
loop_
_entity_poly.entity_id
_entity_poly.type
_entity_poly.pdbx_seq_one_letter_code
_entity_poly.pdbx_strand_id
1 'polypeptide(L)'
;MTIDNAGLGTIISTDIVVLNDHERTLVEYAFERLNGEYKSSVLEIGKKLMDLERMSAAISRFPSIHETSVLAGEKRSQETLIETLCKTPSDARTLSMPTKAVLGRGFLVAKFHIFSALTKVALNSSFSEEEIEELRAATMNIMFTIMSEDVYISILDSNILDKQKQKKVANALTYLWEHRLDQNTTSFAPVLTRVWTARDTIAPVFGTMMGTSELFLLSSKLDDSWQSFMLAKLSNKIVGQSLEEFLFGISYEEILYVRNQLVSCKIPAMGREDVAKLLNKKLDFDNSDPRHFYSSYVQRRNNADARKRLNGAGPKNTLEDYYISFLFEKGLELKDGKAESK
;
A
#
# COMPACT_ATOMS: atom_id res chain seq x y z
N MET A 1 40.67 -26.27 21.76
CA MET A 1 39.83 -25.14 22.20
C MET A 1 38.42 -25.51 21.79
N THR A 2 37.71 -26.11 22.73
CA THR A 2 36.40 -26.76 22.61
C THR A 2 35.33 -25.67 22.49
N ILE A 3 34.53 -25.72 21.43
CA ILE A 3 33.34 -24.87 21.30
C ILE A 3 32.25 -25.57 22.12
N ASP A 4 31.95 -25.01 23.29
CA ASP A 4 30.87 -25.49 24.14
C ASP A 4 29.53 -25.28 23.45
N ASN A 5 28.91 -26.41 23.10
CA ASN A 5 27.48 -26.55 22.82
C ASN A 5 26.71 -26.34 24.14
N ALA A 6 26.35 -25.11 24.45
CA ALA A 6 25.41 -24.80 25.53
C ALA A 6 24.50 -23.64 25.12
N GLY A 7 23.20 -23.93 24.94
CA GLY A 7 22.16 -22.89 24.91
C GLY A 7 21.40 -22.67 23.60
N LEU A 8 21.07 -23.72 22.84
CA LEU A 8 20.10 -23.65 21.71
C LEU A 8 18.65 -23.91 22.15
N GLY A 9 18.34 -23.64 23.42
CA GLY A 9 17.11 -24.06 24.09
C GLY A 9 16.45 -22.94 24.89
N THR A 10 16.20 -21.80 24.25
CA THR A 10 15.20 -20.82 24.70
C THR A 10 14.54 -20.26 23.46
N ILE A 11 13.31 -20.73 23.26
CA ILE A 11 12.43 -20.42 22.14
C ILE A 11 12.28 -18.89 22.08
N ILE A 12 12.89 -18.29 21.05
CA ILE A 12 12.61 -16.92 20.64
C ILE A 12 11.11 -16.88 20.33
N SER A 13 10.35 -16.16 21.14
CA SER A 13 8.95 -15.84 20.85
C SER A 13 8.90 -15.26 19.43
N THR A 14 8.21 -15.95 18.53
CA THR A 14 8.06 -15.52 17.13
C THR A 14 7.02 -14.40 17.09
N ASP A 15 7.46 -13.15 17.19
CA ASP A 15 6.58 -11.97 17.06
C ASP A 15 6.00 -11.82 15.64
N ILE A 16 6.52 -12.57 14.65
CA ILE A 16 6.02 -12.60 13.26
C ILE A 16 4.88 -13.60 13.13
N VAL A 17 3.69 -13.06 12.90
CA VAL A 17 2.43 -13.77 12.73
C VAL A 17 2.16 -14.00 11.25
N VAL A 18 2.08 -15.27 10.87
CA VAL A 18 1.85 -15.66 9.46
C VAL A 18 0.42 -15.39 9.03
N LEU A 19 -0.53 -15.85 9.84
CA LEU A 19 -1.96 -15.59 9.69
C LEU A 19 -2.46 -15.02 11.01
N ASN A 20 -3.09 -13.84 10.97
CA ASN A 20 -3.85 -13.33 12.11
C ASN A 20 -5.12 -14.19 12.33
N ASP A 21 -5.84 -13.95 13.42
CA ASP A 21 -6.97 -14.81 13.81
C ASP A 21 -8.06 -14.86 12.73
N HIS A 22 -8.35 -13.73 12.08
CA HIS A 22 -9.33 -13.65 11.01
C HIS A 22 -8.86 -14.38 9.74
N GLU A 23 -7.64 -14.12 9.31
CA GLU A 23 -7.00 -14.79 8.17
C GLU A 23 -6.91 -16.31 8.36
N ARG A 24 -6.59 -16.76 9.58
CA ARG A 24 -6.55 -18.18 9.94
C ARG A 24 -7.93 -18.81 9.77
N THR A 25 -8.96 -18.18 10.34
CA THR A 25 -10.35 -18.64 10.22
C THR A 25 -10.77 -18.75 8.75
N LEU A 26 -10.44 -17.74 7.92
CA LEU A 26 -10.74 -17.75 6.49
C LEU A 26 -10.02 -18.89 5.75
N VAL A 27 -8.73 -19.11 6.04
CA VAL A 27 -7.95 -20.17 5.40
C VAL A 27 -8.45 -21.56 5.79
N GLU A 28 -8.74 -21.79 7.08
CA GLU A 28 -9.27 -23.05 7.59
C GLU A 28 -10.62 -23.37 6.94
N TYR A 29 -11.55 -22.40 6.96
CA TYR A 29 -12.84 -22.54 6.30
C TYR A 29 -12.72 -22.85 4.81
N ALA A 30 -11.86 -22.11 4.10
CA ALA A 30 -11.68 -22.32 2.67
C ALA A 30 -11.07 -23.69 2.37
N PHE A 31 -10.11 -24.15 3.18
CA PHE A 31 -9.48 -25.46 3.00
C PHE A 31 -10.45 -26.61 3.23
N GLU A 32 -11.32 -26.51 4.24
CA GLU A 32 -12.35 -27.51 4.51
C GLU A 32 -13.30 -27.69 3.33
N ARG A 33 -13.79 -26.59 2.75
CA ARG A 33 -14.71 -26.63 1.60
C ARG A 33 -14.05 -27.12 0.31
N LEU A 34 -12.78 -26.76 0.10
CA LEU A 34 -12.05 -27.09 -1.13
C LEU A 34 -11.44 -28.51 -1.14
N ASN A 35 -11.49 -29.25 -0.02
CA ASN A 35 -10.83 -30.54 0.16
C ASN A 35 -11.36 -31.69 -0.75
N GLY A 36 -12.45 -31.45 -1.48
CA GLY A 36 -13.00 -32.37 -2.49
C GLY A 36 -12.31 -32.25 -3.85
N GLU A 37 -13.00 -31.66 -4.82
CA GLU A 37 -12.55 -31.51 -6.21
C GLU A 37 -11.22 -30.73 -6.33
N TYR A 38 -10.95 -29.80 -5.42
CA TYR A 38 -9.80 -28.91 -5.47
C TYR A 38 -8.65 -29.32 -4.54
N LYS A 39 -8.62 -30.58 -4.09
CA LYS A 39 -7.63 -31.09 -3.13
C LYS A 39 -6.16 -30.86 -3.53
N SER A 40 -5.83 -30.97 -4.82
CA SER A 40 -4.47 -30.70 -5.31
C SER A 40 -4.06 -29.25 -5.10
N SER A 41 -4.96 -28.30 -5.39
CA SER A 41 -4.77 -26.87 -5.18
C SER A 41 -4.64 -26.53 -3.69
N VAL A 42 -5.48 -27.12 -2.83
CA VAL A 42 -5.37 -26.97 -1.37
C VAL A 42 -4.01 -27.45 -0.86
N LEU A 43 -3.53 -28.60 -1.35
CA LEU A 43 -2.22 -29.12 -0.98
C LEU A 43 -1.07 -28.19 -1.41
N GLU A 44 -1.16 -27.59 -2.60
CA GLU A 44 -0.16 -26.64 -3.08
C GLU A 44 -0.16 -25.34 -2.26
N ILE A 45 -1.34 -24.78 -1.96
CA ILE A 45 -1.48 -23.58 -1.14
C ILE A 45 -0.99 -23.86 0.29
N GLY A 46 -1.31 -25.03 0.85
CA GLY A 46 -0.82 -25.48 2.15
C GLY A 46 0.71 -25.59 2.21
N LYS A 47 1.36 -26.07 1.14
CA LYS A 47 2.83 -26.05 1.03
C LYS A 47 3.40 -24.64 1.07
N LYS A 48 2.79 -23.71 0.33
CA LYS A 48 3.22 -22.29 0.33
C LYS A 48 3.05 -21.65 1.70
N LEU A 49 2.01 -21.99 2.45
CA LEU A 49 1.82 -21.54 3.84
C LEU A 49 2.92 -22.08 4.77
N MET A 50 3.27 -23.37 4.67
CA MET A 50 4.38 -23.95 5.45
C MET A 50 5.72 -23.28 5.11
N ASP A 51 5.97 -22.97 3.83
CA ASP A 51 7.18 -22.25 3.44
C ASP A 51 7.19 -20.80 3.94
N LEU A 52 6.01 -20.16 4.03
CA LEU A 52 5.84 -18.84 4.62
C LEU A 52 6.14 -18.87 6.14
N GLU A 53 5.71 -19.91 6.86
CA GLU A 53 6.07 -20.14 8.28
C GLU A 53 7.57 -20.35 8.49
N ARG A 54 8.23 -21.07 7.59
CA ARG A 54 9.70 -21.21 7.65
C ARG A 54 10.39 -19.87 7.42
N MET A 55 9.85 -19.06 6.52
CA MET A 55 10.39 -17.72 6.26
C MET A 55 10.16 -16.79 7.44
N SER A 56 9.00 -16.81 8.11
CA SER A 56 8.79 -16.00 9.33
C SER A 56 9.79 -16.35 10.42
N ALA A 57 10.01 -17.64 10.68
CA ALA A 57 11.00 -18.09 11.66
C ALA A 57 12.43 -17.64 11.33
N ALA A 58 12.78 -17.54 10.04
CA ALA A 58 14.07 -17.01 9.61
C ALA A 58 14.16 -15.48 9.82
N ILE A 59 13.09 -14.74 9.51
CA ILE A 59 13.03 -13.28 9.67
C ILE A 59 13.08 -12.89 11.17
N SER A 60 12.41 -13.65 12.05
CA SER A 60 12.40 -13.40 13.50
C SER A 60 13.78 -13.50 14.16
N ARG A 61 14.79 -14.09 13.49
CA ARG A 61 16.16 -14.16 14.00
C ARG A 61 16.97 -12.89 13.74
N PHE A 62 16.50 -12.01 12.86
CA PHE A 62 17.14 -10.72 12.66
C PHE A 62 16.80 -9.78 13.82
N PRO A 63 17.75 -8.92 14.23
CA PRO A 63 17.54 -7.99 15.33
C PRO A 63 16.35 -7.06 15.04
N SER A 64 15.72 -6.58 16.12
CA SER A 64 14.65 -5.60 16.01
C SER A 64 15.16 -4.31 15.34
N ILE A 65 14.29 -3.64 14.59
CA ILE A 65 14.63 -2.36 13.96
C ILE A 65 14.85 -1.27 15.02
N HIS A 66 14.23 -1.43 16.19
CA HIS A 66 14.37 -0.55 17.34
C HIS A 66 15.57 -0.90 18.24
N GLU A 67 16.20 -2.07 18.02
CA GLU A 67 17.34 -2.50 18.82
C GLU A 67 18.58 -1.63 18.53
N THR A 68 19.31 -1.30 19.59
CA THR A 68 20.59 -0.59 19.46
C THR A 68 21.73 -1.58 19.41
N SER A 69 22.60 -1.46 18.41
CA SER A 69 23.81 -2.26 18.27
C SER A 69 25.01 -1.38 17.94
N VAL A 70 26.22 -1.92 18.12
CA VAL A 70 27.47 -1.29 17.70
C VAL A 70 28.21 -2.25 16.80
N LEU A 71 28.50 -1.84 15.57
CA LEU A 71 29.27 -2.63 14.62
C LEU A 71 30.45 -1.79 14.12
N ALA A 72 31.67 -2.30 14.25
CA ALA A 72 32.89 -1.62 13.84
C ALA A 72 33.04 -0.18 14.42
N GLY A 73 32.53 0.06 15.63
CA GLY A 73 32.55 1.38 16.28
C GLY A 73 31.41 2.32 15.87
N GLU A 74 30.61 1.95 14.88
CA GLU A 74 29.42 2.71 14.50
C GLU A 74 28.21 2.26 15.33
N LYS A 75 27.56 3.21 15.99
CA LYS A 75 26.32 2.97 16.73
C LYS A 75 25.15 2.95 15.74
N ARG A 76 24.38 1.88 15.77
CA ARG A 76 23.11 1.73 15.06
C ARG A 76 21.97 1.75 16.08
N SER A 77 21.09 2.71 15.97
CA SER A 77 19.81 2.83 16.70
C SER A 77 18.69 3.28 15.76
N GLN A 78 17.45 3.30 16.25
CA GLN A 78 16.30 3.83 15.52
C GLN A 78 16.55 5.26 15.01
N GLU A 79 17.12 6.14 15.84
CA GLU A 79 17.41 7.53 15.45
C GLU A 79 18.42 7.59 14.31
N THR A 80 19.50 6.80 14.38
CA THR A 80 20.49 6.75 13.29
C THR A 80 19.90 6.19 11.99
N LEU A 81 18.95 5.25 12.09
CA LEU A 81 18.23 4.72 10.93
C LEU A 81 17.32 5.80 10.33
N ILE A 82 16.54 6.51 11.15
CA ILE A 82 15.71 7.63 10.70
C ILE A 82 16.56 8.68 9.96
N GLU A 83 17.71 9.04 10.53
CA GLU A 83 18.62 9.98 9.87
C GLU A 83 19.20 9.45 8.57
N THR A 84 19.53 8.15 8.52
CA THR A 84 20.01 7.49 7.31
C THR A 84 18.93 7.49 6.23
N LEU A 85 17.69 7.14 6.57
CA LEU A 85 16.55 7.13 5.63
C LEU A 85 16.24 8.51 5.05
N CYS A 86 16.40 9.58 5.83
CA CYS A 86 16.20 10.95 5.33
C CYS A 86 17.37 11.46 4.46
N LYS A 87 18.57 10.89 4.58
CA LYS A 87 19.77 11.33 3.83
C LYS A 87 20.07 10.47 2.60
N THR A 88 19.66 9.20 2.62
CA THR A 88 19.99 8.23 1.58
C THR A 88 19.21 8.54 0.31
N PRO A 89 19.88 8.68 -0.85
CA PRO A 89 19.19 8.89 -2.12
C PRO A 89 18.38 7.64 -2.51
N SER A 90 17.38 7.83 -3.36
CA SER A 90 16.43 6.76 -3.74
C SER A 90 17.10 5.55 -4.39
N ASP A 91 18.19 5.76 -5.13
CA ASP A 91 18.97 4.73 -5.85
C ASP A 91 19.81 3.83 -4.93
N ALA A 92 20.26 4.33 -3.78
CA ALA A 92 21.01 3.56 -2.79
C ALA A 92 20.11 2.90 -1.72
N ARG A 93 18.84 3.29 -1.64
CA ARG A 93 17.96 3.04 -0.49
C ARG A 93 17.82 1.55 -0.14
N THR A 94 17.62 0.68 -1.12
CA THR A 94 17.42 -0.76 -0.87
C THR A 94 18.57 -1.40 -0.10
N LEU A 95 19.82 -0.97 -0.38
CA LEU A 95 21.01 -1.50 0.29
C LEU A 95 21.26 -0.84 1.65
N SER A 96 20.64 0.30 1.92
CA SER A 96 20.72 1.00 3.21
C SER A 96 19.59 0.61 4.17
N MET A 97 18.58 -0.14 3.71
CA MET A 97 17.48 -0.62 4.55
C MET A 97 17.92 -1.74 5.50
N PRO A 98 17.31 -1.87 6.69
CA PRO A 98 17.48 -3.05 7.53
C PRO A 98 17.09 -4.34 6.81
N THR A 99 17.83 -5.42 7.04
CA THR A 99 17.52 -6.74 6.44
C THR A 99 16.10 -7.20 6.77
N LYS A 100 15.64 -7.00 8.01
CA LYS A 100 14.26 -7.30 8.46
C LYS A 100 13.22 -6.52 7.63
N ALA A 101 13.53 -5.28 7.21
CA ALA A 101 12.66 -4.49 6.35
C ALA A 101 12.56 -5.06 4.92
N VAL A 102 13.69 -5.46 4.33
CA VAL A 102 13.72 -6.04 2.97
C VAL A 102 13.02 -7.40 2.94
N LEU A 103 13.36 -8.29 3.88
CA LEU A 103 12.77 -9.63 3.95
C LEU A 103 11.28 -9.60 4.28
N GLY A 104 10.85 -8.72 5.20
CA GLY A 104 9.44 -8.57 5.55
C GLY A 104 8.58 -8.07 4.38
N ARG A 105 9.14 -7.29 3.44
CA ARG A 105 8.43 -6.94 2.20
C ARG A 105 8.22 -8.17 1.31
N GLY A 106 9.26 -8.99 1.14
CA GLY A 106 9.16 -10.28 0.44
C GLY A 106 8.13 -11.22 1.06
N PHE A 107 8.05 -11.22 2.40
CA PHE A 107 7.04 -11.94 3.15
C PHE A 107 5.60 -11.50 2.81
N LEU A 108 5.32 -10.20 2.82
CA LEU A 108 4.00 -9.69 2.47
C LEU A 108 3.62 -10.03 1.02
N VAL A 109 4.56 -9.96 0.07
CA VAL A 109 4.33 -10.34 -1.33
C VAL A 109 4.01 -11.83 -1.46
N ALA A 110 4.74 -12.70 -0.75
CA ALA A 110 4.46 -14.13 -0.74
C ALA A 110 3.07 -14.43 -0.15
N LYS A 111 2.71 -13.78 0.97
CA LYS A 111 1.39 -13.88 1.59
C LYS A 111 0.28 -13.40 0.66
N PHE A 112 0.48 -12.28 -0.03
CA PHE A 112 -0.44 -11.79 -1.06
C PHE A 112 -0.69 -12.82 -2.16
N HIS A 113 0.37 -13.49 -2.65
CA HIS A 113 0.22 -14.53 -3.67
C HIS A 113 -0.58 -15.75 -3.17
N ILE A 114 -0.43 -16.12 -1.90
CA ILE A 114 -1.20 -17.21 -1.28
C ILE A 114 -2.69 -16.86 -1.24
N PHE A 115 -3.06 -15.69 -0.71
CA PHE A 115 -4.45 -15.24 -0.64
C PHE A 115 -5.07 -15.02 -2.03
N SER A 116 -4.30 -14.47 -2.97
CA SER A 116 -4.73 -14.33 -4.37
C SER A 116 -4.96 -15.70 -5.03
N ALA A 117 -4.12 -16.69 -4.76
CA ALA A 117 -4.32 -18.06 -5.26
C ALA A 117 -5.56 -18.71 -4.63
N LEU A 118 -5.74 -18.56 -3.31
CA LEU A 118 -6.90 -19.09 -2.59
C LEU A 118 -8.21 -18.51 -3.15
N THR A 119 -8.27 -17.18 -3.33
CA THR A 119 -9.42 -16.49 -3.92
C THR A 119 -9.74 -17.01 -5.34
N LYS A 120 -8.71 -17.24 -6.16
CA LYS A 120 -8.90 -17.78 -7.52
C LYS A 120 -9.46 -19.20 -7.52
N VAL A 121 -9.04 -20.05 -6.58
CA VAL A 121 -9.59 -21.40 -6.45
C VAL A 121 -11.03 -21.32 -5.94
N ALA A 122 -11.29 -20.49 -4.94
CA ALA A 122 -12.62 -20.26 -4.38
C ALA A 122 -13.63 -19.79 -5.44
N LEU A 123 -13.24 -18.85 -6.31
CA LEU A 123 -14.06 -18.34 -7.43
C LEU A 123 -14.52 -19.41 -8.43
N ASN A 124 -13.73 -20.48 -8.60
CA ASN A 124 -14.10 -21.59 -9.49
C ASN A 124 -14.92 -22.67 -8.77
N SER A 125 -15.30 -22.45 -7.52
CA SER A 125 -15.99 -23.42 -6.67
C SER A 125 -17.30 -22.83 -6.10
N SER A 126 -18.01 -23.60 -5.27
CA SER A 126 -19.35 -23.24 -4.77
C SER A 126 -19.36 -22.22 -3.61
N PHE A 127 -18.45 -21.24 -3.62
CA PHE A 127 -18.42 -20.15 -2.63
C PHE A 127 -19.47 -19.10 -2.99
N SER A 128 -20.04 -18.44 -1.98
CA SER A 128 -20.91 -17.29 -2.18
C SER A 128 -20.09 -16.03 -2.51
N GLU A 129 -20.71 -15.04 -3.13
CA GLU A 129 -20.04 -13.74 -3.39
C GLU A 129 -19.56 -13.07 -2.10
N GLU A 130 -20.30 -13.19 -1.00
CA GLU A 130 -19.91 -12.63 0.31
C GLU A 130 -18.61 -13.25 0.82
N GLU A 131 -18.46 -14.57 0.72
CA GLU A 131 -17.24 -15.28 1.13
C GLU A 131 -16.04 -14.93 0.24
N ILE A 132 -16.28 -14.73 -1.06
CA ILE A 132 -15.25 -14.27 -2.00
C ILE A 132 -14.79 -12.85 -1.66
N GLU A 133 -15.73 -11.96 -1.31
CA GLU A 133 -15.40 -10.60 -0.88
C GLU A 133 -14.57 -10.57 0.40
N GLU A 134 -14.80 -11.48 1.35
CA GLU A 134 -13.94 -11.61 2.54
C GLU A 134 -12.49 -12.00 2.17
N LEU A 135 -12.32 -12.98 1.27
CA LEU A 135 -10.99 -13.37 0.78
C LEU A 135 -10.31 -12.24 -0.02
N ARG A 136 -11.07 -11.49 -0.82
CA ARG A 136 -10.59 -10.30 -1.52
C ARG A 136 -10.18 -9.21 -0.54
N ALA A 137 -10.97 -8.95 0.49
CA ALA A 137 -10.67 -7.96 1.52
C ALA A 137 -9.37 -8.30 2.27
N ALA A 138 -9.16 -9.58 2.64
CA ALA A 138 -7.89 -10.03 3.22
C ALA A 138 -6.70 -9.79 2.27
N THR A 139 -6.87 -10.10 0.98
CA THR A 139 -5.86 -9.84 -0.06
C THR A 139 -5.55 -8.34 -0.20
N MET A 140 -6.58 -7.50 -0.19
CA MET A 140 -6.48 -6.04 -0.27
C MET A 140 -5.74 -5.45 0.93
N ASN A 141 -5.99 -5.94 2.14
CA ASN A 141 -5.32 -5.45 3.35
C ASN A 141 -3.80 -5.70 3.32
N ILE A 142 -3.38 -6.86 2.81
CA ILE A 142 -1.95 -7.15 2.60
C ILE A 142 -1.36 -6.16 1.59
N MET A 143 -2.04 -5.94 0.47
CA MET A 143 -1.62 -4.99 -0.55
C MET A 143 -1.54 -3.55 -0.02
N PHE A 144 -2.50 -3.09 0.77
CA PHE A 144 -2.50 -1.76 1.37
C PHE A 144 -1.33 -1.55 2.33
N THR A 145 -0.87 -2.61 3.00
CA THR A 145 0.34 -2.54 3.82
C THR A 145 1.59 -2.31 2.96
N ILE A 146 1.71 -3.02 1.83
CA ILE A 146 2.78 -2.81 0.84
C ILE A 146 2.71 -1.39 0.25
N MET A 147 1.50 -0.91 -0.07
CA MET A 147 1.30 0.44 -0.61
C MET A 147 1.62 1.53 0.42
N SER A 148 1.30 1.32 1.69
CA SER A 148 1.61 2.29 2.75
C SER A 148 3.12 2.46 2.91
N GLU A 149 3.87 1.35 2.85
CA GLU A 149 5.33 1.38 2.80
C GLU A 149 5.83 2.19 1.58
N ASP A 150 5.25 1.94 0.41
CA ASP A 150 5.58 2.65 -0.83
C ASP A 150 5.29 4.16 -0.76
N VAL A 151 4.21 4.57 -0.12
CA VAL A 151 3.85 5.98 0.11
C VAL A 151 4.84 6.64 1.06
N TYR A 152 5.17 6.01 2.19
CA TYR A 152 6.16 6.58 3.12
C TYR A 152 7.54 6.73 2.47
N ILE A 153 7.97 5.75 1.68
CA ILE A 153 9.21 5.83 0.91
C ILE A 153 9.13 6.99 -0.10
N SER A 154 8.05 7.08 -0.87
CA SER A 154 7.82 8.16 -1.84
C SER A 154 7.88 9.54 -1.21
N ILE A 155 7.29 9.71 -0.03
CA ILE A 155 7.32 10.97 0.72
C ILE A 155 8.74 11.31 1.17
N LEU A 156 9.51 10.33 1.65
CA LEU A 156 10.91 10.51 2.05
C LEU A 156 11.82 10.84 0.86
N ASP A 157 11.54 10.30 -0.32
CA ASP A 157 12.23 10.63 -1.58
C ASP A 157 11.76 11.98 -2.16
N SER A 158 10.65 12.52 -1.63
CA SER A 158 10.12 13.80 -2.03
C SER A 158 10.58 14.93 -1.10
N ASN A 159 10.66 16.13 -1.65
CA ASN A 159 10.87 17.35 -0.88
C ASN A 159 9.53 18.04 -0.53
N ILE A 160 8.43 17.28 -0.40
CA ILE A 160 7.11 17.85 -0.05
C ILE A 160 7.10 18.37 1.40
N LEU A 161 7.78 17.66 2.30
CA LEU A 161 7.83 17.95 3.72
C LEU A 161 9.15 18.59 4.13
N ASP A 162 9.11 19.40 5.19
CA ASP A 162 10.32 19.87 5.86
C ASP A 162 11.06 18.72 6.57
N LYS A 163 12.34 18.94 6.91
CA LYS A 163 13.20 17.92 7.54
C LYS A 163 12.64 17.36 8.84
N GLN A 164 11.93 18.16 9.65
CA GLN A 164 11.37 17.70 10.91
C GLN A 164 10.22 16.73 10.68
N LYS A 165 9.33 17.05 9.74
CA LYS A 165 8.21 16.17 9.35
C LYS A 165 8.68 14.94 8.57
N GLN A 166 9.72 15.04 7.75
CA GLN A 166 10.36 13.88 7.12
C GLN A 166 10.88 12.89 8.17
N LYS A 167 11.47 13.35 9.27
CA LYS A 167 11.86 12.47 10.39
C LYS A 167 10.65 11.75 11.00
N LYS A 168 9.48 12.38 11.09
CA LYS A 168 8.24 11.74 11.56
C LYS A 168 7.75 10.65 10.60
N VAL A 169 7.85 10.88 9.29
CA VAL A 169 7.51 9.87 8.26
C VAL A 169 8.50 8.70 8.32
N ALA A 170 9.80 8.96 8.46
CA ALA A 170 10.79 7.91 8.64
C ALA A 170 10.53 7.10 9.93
N ASN A 171 10.14 7.76 11.02
CA ASN A 171 9.74 7.08 12.25
C ASN A 171 8.50 6.18 12.05
N ALA A 172 7.48 6.68 11.34
CA ALA A 172 6.30 5.92 10.95
C ALA A 172 6.66 4.68 10.11
N LEU A 173 7.60 4.83 9.18
CA LEU A 173 8.10 3.73 8.36
C LEU A 173 8.86 2.69 9.18
N THR A 174 9.71 3.11 10.14
CA THR A 174 10.38 2.16 11.04
C THR A 174 9.40 1.40 11.92
N TYR A 175 8.35 2.07 12.41
CA TYR A 175 7.28 1.45 13.18
C TYR A 175 6.50 0.43 12.34
N LEU A 176 6.12 0.80 11.11
CA LEU A 176 5.49 -0.11 10.14
C LEU A 176 6.36 -1.35 9.94
N TRP A 177 7.66 -1.20 9.71
CA TRP A 177 8.53 -2.35 9.46
C TRP A 177 8.66 -3.30 10.64
N GLU A 178 8.60 -2.78 11.87
CA GLU A 178 8.67 -3.61 13.06
C GLU A 178 7.38 -4.40 13.26
N HIS A 179 6.22 -3.74 13.11
CA HIS A 179 4.94 -4.28 13.56
C HIS A 179 4.02 -4.81 12.45
N ARG A 180 4.36 -4.61 11.16
CA ARG A 180 3.51 -5.06 10.03
C ARG A 180 3.27 -6.57 9.96
N LEU A 181 3.98 -7.34 10.77
CA LEU A 181 3.83 -8.78 10.88
C LEU A 181 3.25 -9.21 12.23
N ASP A 182 2.79 -8.29 13.07
CA ASP A 182 2.28 -8.61 14.41
C ASP A 182 0.80 -9.04 14.36
N GLN A 183 0.35 -9.70 15.41
CA GLN A 183 -1.03 -10.19 15.61
C GLN A 183 -2.07 -9.05 15.57
N ASN A 184 -1.71 -7.91 16.15
CA ASN A 184 -2.53 -6.70 16.20
C ASN A 184 -2.21 -5.75 15.05
N THR A 185 -2.28 -6.26 13.82
CA THR A 185 -2.12 -5.47 12.59
C THR A 185 -3.30 -4.50 12.46
N THR A 186 -3.31 -3.44 13.28
CA THR A 186 -4.13 -2.26 13.05
C THR A 186 -3.67 -1.71 11.70
N SER A 187 -4.58 -1.33 10.80
CA SER A 187 -4.17 -0.73 9.52
C SER A 187 -3.12 0.35 9.82
N PHE A 188 -1.90 0.21 9.30
CA PHE A 188 -0.78 1.11 9.63
C PHE A 188 -0.97 2.52 9.06
N ALA A 189 -1.92 2.66 8.14
CA ALA A 189 -2.45 3.92 7.67
C ALA A 189 -3.97 3.73 7.44
N PRO A 190 -4.79 3.69 8.51
CA PRO A 190 -6.24 3.45 8.38
C PRO A 190 -6.89 4.46 7.44
N VAL A 191 -6.33 5.66 7.45
CA VAL A 191 -6.71 6.78 6.61
C VAL A 191 -6.49 6.49 5.12
N LEU A 192 -5.35 5.88 4.74
CA LEU A 192 -5.12 5.46 3.35
C LEU A 192 -5.99 4.27 2.96
N THR A 193 -6.14 3.28 3.85
CA THR A 193 -7.08 2.16 3.63
C THR A 193 -8.47 2.68 3.29
N ARG A 194 -9.00 3.65 4.06
CA ARG A 194 -10.30 4.26 3.75
C ARG A 194 -10.35 4.94 2.39
N VAL A 195 -9.34 5.74 2.04
CA VAL A 195 -9.26 6.41 0.73
C VAL A 195 -9.22 5.41 -0.40
N TRP A 196 -8.42 4.35 -0.27
CA TRP A 196 -8.29 3.34 -1.30
C TRP A 196 -9.56 2.47 -1.43
N THR A 197 -10.14 2.02 -0.32
CA THR A 197 -11.43 1.32 -0.33
C THR A 197 -12.55 2.19 -0.92
N ALA A 198 -12.59 3.48 -0.61
CA ALA A 198 -13.55 4.39 -1.23
C ALA A 198 -13.30 4.51 -2.74
N ARG A 199 -12.04 4.67 -3.16
CA ARG A 199 -11.67 4.75 -4.58
C ARG A 199 -12.00 3.48 -5.36
N ASP A 200 -11.86 2.33 -4.74
CA ASP A 200 -12.17 1.01 -5.28
C ASP A 200 -13.66 0.80 -5.58
N THR A 201 -14.52 1.74 -5.19
CA THR A 201 -15.96 1.69 -5.51
C THR A 201 -16.38 2.70 -6.57
N ILE A 202 -15.44 3.46 -7.11
CA ILE A 202 -15.71 4.58 -8.02
C ILE A 202 -15.26 4.22 -9.43
N ALA A 203 -16.21 3.98 -10.33
CA ALA A 203 -15.92 3.92 -11.76
C ALA A 203 -16.06 5.33 -12.35
N PRO A 204 -14.99 5.94 -12.91
CA PRO A 204 -15.07 7.29 -13.44
C PRO A 204 -15.95 7.32 -14.69
N VAL A 205 -16.84 8.30 -14.75
CA VAL A 205 -17.74 8.52 -15.89
C VAL A 205 -17.08 9.43 -16.93
N PHE A 206 -16.03 10.17 -16.53
CA PHE A 206 -15.30 11.19 -17.30
C PHE A 206 -16.16 12.42 -17.60
N GLY A 207 -17.27 12.27 -18.32
CA GLY A 207 -18.22 13.35 -18.59
C GLY A 207 -17.54 14.57 -19.23
N THR A 208 -17.64 15.72 -18.57
CA THR A 208 -17.01 16.99 -18.99
C THR A 208 -15.52 17.10 -18.58
N MET A 209 -14.95 16.04 -18.01
CA MET A 209 -13.60 16.02 -17.42
C MET A 209 -13.43 16.97 -16.23
N MET A 210 -14.51 17.43 -15.59
CA MET A 210 -14.46 18.25 -14.37
C MET A 210 -14.26 17.43 -13.10
N GLY A 211 -14.65 16.14 -13.09
CA GLY A 211 -14.44 15.23 -11.96
C GLY A 211 -15.36 15.48 -10.75
N THR A 212 -16.42 16.28 -10.90
CA THR A 212 -17.32 16.68 -9.81
C THR A 212 -18.08 15.49 -9.22
N SER A 213 -18.60 14.60 -10.08
CA SER A 213 -19.31 13.40 -9.65
C SER A 213 -18.39 12.43 -8.90
N GLU A 214 -17.20 12.17 -9.43
CA GLU A 214 -16.20 11.31 -8.80
C GLU A 214 -15.73 11.88 -7.46
N LEU A 215 -15.47 13.19 -7.41
CA LEU A 215 -15.06 13.86 -6.18
C LEU A 215 -16.16 13.80 -5.11
N PHE A 216 -17.42 14.02 -5.51
CA PHE A 216 -18.56 13.96 -4.58
C PHE A 216 -18.72 12.55 -3.99
N LEU A 217 -18.69 11.52 -4.84
CA LEU A 217 -18.80 10.11 -4.41
C LEU A 217 -17.64 9.69 -3.51
N LEU A 218 -16.42 10.14 -3.80
CA LEU A 218 -15.26 9.89 -2.94
C LEU A 218 -15.45 10.57 -1.59
N SER A 219 -15.80 11.85 -1.61
CA SER A 219 -15.91 12.68 -0.41
C SER A 219 -17.07 12.25 0.49
N SER A 220 -18.15 11.69 -0.06
CA SER A 220 -19.28 11.17 0.73
C SER A 220 -18.95 9.91 1.53
N LYS A 221 -17.86 9.21 1.19
CA LYS A 221 -17.40 7.97 1.85
C LYS A 221 -16.28 8.21 2.86
N LEU A 222 -15.76 9.44 2.95
CA LEU A 222 -14.58 9.77 3.75
C LEU A 222 -14.93 10.75 4.87
N ASP A 223 -14.07 10.79 5.89
CA ASP A 223 -14.29 11.50 7.15
C ASP A 223 -13.80 12.96 7.14
N ASP A 224 -13.91 13.62 8.29
CA ASP A 224 -13.51 15.02 8.49
C ASP A 224 -12.03 15.29 8.19
N SER A 225 -11.15 14.28 8.31
CA SER A 225 -9.73 14.43 7.99
C SER A 225 -9.53 14.63 6.49
N TRP A 226 -10.29 13.91 5.67
CA TRP A 226 -10.34 14.10 4.23
C TRP A 226 -10.92 15.47 3.87
N GLN A 227 -12.04 15.86 4.47
CA GLN A 227 -12.64 17.17 4.21
C GLN A 227 -11.67 18.32 4.55
N SER A 228 -10.97 18.21 5.67
CA SER A 228 -9.94 19.16 6.09
C SER A 228 -8.78 19.24 5.09
N PHE A 229 -8.35 18.10 4.53
CA PHE A 229 -7.34 18.05 3.48
C PHE A 229 -7.82 18.76 2.21
N MET A 230 -9.04 18.45 1.75
CA MET A 230 -9.62 19.05 0.57
C MET A 230 -9.73 20.57 0.71
N LEU A 231 -10.26 21.08 1.82
CA LEU A 231 -10.36 22.51 2.09
C LEU A 231 -8.98 23.19 2.13
N ALA A 232 -7.98 22.53 2.70
CA ALA A 232 -6.65 23.12 2.88
C ALA A 232 -5.78 23.08 1.62
N LYS A 233 -5.90 22.04 0.79
CA LYS A 233 -4.93 21.75 -0.29
C LYS A 233 -5.51 21.81 -1.70
N LEU A 234 -6.84 21.74 -1.90
CA LEU A 234 -7.43 21.69 -3.24
C LEU A 234 -7.20 22.98 -4.05
N SER A 235 -7.03 24.13 -3.39
CA SER A 235 -6.68 25.40 -4.05
C SER A 235 -5.31 25.35 -4.73
N ASN A 236 -4.44 24.43 -4.33
CA ASN A 236 -3.18 24.18 -5.02
C ASN A 236 -3.43 23.39 -6.30
N LYS A 237 -3.18 24.04 -7.44
CA LYS A 237 -3.36 23.44 -8.78
C LYS A 237 -2.66 22.08 -8.94
N ILE A 238 -1.47 21.90 -8.37
CA ILE A 238 -0.71 20.65 -8.49
C ILE A 238 -1.40 19.51 -7.72
N VAL A 239 -1.96 19.81 -6.55
CA VAL A 239 -2.75 18.84 -5.76
C VAL A 239 -4.08 18.54 -6.46
N GLY A 240 -4.73 19.55 -7.05
CA GLY A 240 -5.90 19.33 -7.88
C GLY A 240 -5.61 18.40 -9.07
N GLN A 241 -4.47 18.57 -9.74
CA GLN A 241 -4.07 17.69 -10.84
C GLN A 241 -3.76 16.26 -10.38
N SER A 242 -3.12 16.06 -9.23
CA SER A 242 -2.89 14.71 -8.69
C SER A 242 -4.18 14.03 -8.25
N LEU A 243 -5.16 14.81 -7.76
CA LEU A 243 -6.51 14.35 -7.50
C LEU A 243 -7.22 13.92 -8.79
N GLU A 244 -7.10 14.67 -9.88
CA GLU A 244 -7.66 14.28 -11.17
C GLU A 244 -7.07 12.94 -11.67
N GLU A 245 -5.76 12.75 -11.56
CA GLU A 245 -5.13 11.46 -11.90
C GLU A 245 -5.67 10.32 -11.03
N PHE A 246 -5.84 10.57 -9.73
CA PHE A 246 -6.41 9.60 -8.79
C PHE A 246 -7.86 9.24 -9.15
N LEU A 247 -8.72 10.24 -9.39
CA LEU A 247 -10.14 10.03 -9.67
C LEU A 247 -10.36 9.37 -11.04
N PHE A 248 -9.72 9.86 -12.10
CA PHE A 248 -9.95 9.35 -13.44
C PHE A 248 -9.17 8.06 -13.75
N GLY A 249 -8.12 7.75 -13.01
CA GLY A 249 -7.28 6.56 -13.27
C GLY A 249 -6.49 6.65 -14.58
N ILE A 250 -6.25 7.87 -15.06
CA ILE A 250 -5.44 8.17 -16.25
C ILE A 250 -4.44 9.28 -15.92
N SER A 251 -3.36 9.40 -16.70
CA SER A 251 -2.30 10.36 -16.41
C SER A 251 -2.73 11.80 -16.71
N TYR A 252 -2.04 12.77 -16.12
CA TYR A 252 -2.18 14.19 -16.39
C TYR A 252 -2.11 14.52 -17.89
N GLU A 253 -1.17 13.91 -18.62
CA GLU A 253 -1.02 14.11 -20.06
C GLU A 253 -2.25 13.61 -20.82
N GLU A 254 -2.77 12.45 -20.42
CA GLU A 254 -3.98 11.87 -21.00
C GLU A 254 -5.21 12.72 -20.68
N ILE A 255 -5.33 13.25 -19.47
CA ILE A 255 -6.41 14.17 -19.08
C ILE A 255 -6.39 15.43 -19.94
N LEU A 256 -5.21 16.03 -20.14
CA LEU A 256 -5.06 17.19 -21.02
C LEU A 256 -5.44 16.85 -22.46
N TYR A 257 -5.00 15.70 -22.96
CA TYR A 257 -5.31 15.25 -24.31
C TYR A 257 -6.84 15.08 -24.51
N VAL A 258 -7.52 14.41 -23.57
CA VAL A 258 -8.99 14.24 -23.62
C VAL A 258 -9.71 15.59 -23.55
N ARG A 259 -9.28 16.50 -22.67
CA ARG A 259 -9.85 17.85 -22.58
C ARG A 259 -9.67 18.65 -23.87
N ASN A 260 -8.49 18.59 -24.48
CA ASN A 260 -8.22 19.25 -25.75
C ASN A 260 -9.14 18.71 -26.85
N GLN A 261 -9.40 17.41 -26.87
CA GLN A 261 -10.30 16.78 -27.84
C GLN A 261 -11.76 17.17 -27.65
N LEU A 262 -12.25 17.32 -26.41
CA LEU A 262 -13.59 17.87 -26.14
C LEU A 262 -13.74 19.27 -26.76
N VAL A 263 -12.73 20.12 -26.57
CA VAL A 263 -12.74 21.50 -27.09
C VAL A 263 -12.62 21.54 -28.62
N SER A 264 -11.65 20.83 -29.20
CA SER A 264 -11.39 20.87 -30.65
C SER A 264 -12.54 20.28 -31.47
N CYS A 265 -13.14 19.19 -30.98
CA CYS A 265 -14.25 18.51 -31.65
C CYS A 265 -15.61 19.06 -31.24
N LYS A 266 -15.66 20.05 -30.33
CA LYS A 266 -16.89 20.62 -29.75
C LYS A 266 -17.82 19.56 -29.16
N ILE A 267 -17.24 18.54 -28.54
CA ILE A 267 -17.97 17.47 -27.87
C ILE A 267 -18.24 17.92 -26.43
N PRO A 268 -19.50 17.91 -25.95
CA PRO A 268 -19.83 18.43 -24.62
C PRO A 268 -19.36 17.50 -23.49
N ALA A 269 -19.34 16.18 -23.73
CA ALA A 269 -18.92 15.17 -22.75
C ALA A 269 -18.49 13.87 -23.46
N MET A 270 -17.60 13.11 -22.84
CA MET A 270 -17.18 11.77 -23.29
C MET A 270 -17.45 10.72 -22.21
N GLY A 271 -17.89 9.54 -22.62
CA GLY A 271 -18.04 8.39 -21.73
C GLY A 271 -16.76 7.56 -21.65
N ARG A 272 -16.78 6.52 -20.80
CA ARG A 272 -15.66 5.59 -20.61
C ARG A 272 -15.17 4.95 -21.90
N GLU A 273 -16.10 4.48 -22.74
CA GLU A 273 -15.76 3.84 -24.00
C GLU A 273 -15.12 4.82 -24.99
N ASP A 274 -15.59 6.06 -25.02
CA ASP A 274 -15.05 7.10 -25.90
C ASP A 274 -13.62 7.45 -25.50
N VAL A 275 -13.38 7.62 -24.20
CA VAL A 275 -12.03 7.88 -23.67
C VAL A 275 -11.11 6.69 -23.91
N ALA A 276 -11.58 5.46 -23.70
CA ALA A 276 -10.80 4.24 -23.99
C ALA A 276 -10.40 4.15 -25.47
N LYS A 277 -11.34 4.40 -26.39
CA LYS A 277 -11.10 4.45 -27.84
C LYS A 277 -10.12 5.57 -28.20
N LEU A 278 -10.31 6.75 -27.63
CA LEU A 278 -9.47 7.92 -27.89
C LEU A 278 -8.02 7.73 -27.44
N LEU A 279 -7.82 7.08 -26.30
CA LEU A 279 -6.49 6.79 -25.75
C LEU A 279 -5.90 5.47 -26.29
N ASN A 280 -6.64 4.75 -27.14
CA ASN A 280 -6.28 3.43 -27.66
C ASN A 280 -5.82 2.46 -26.56
N LYS A 281 -6.54 2.46 -25.43
CA LYS A 281 -6.21 1.61 -24.29
C LYS A 281 -7.46 1.06 -23.61
N LYS A 282 -7.35 -0.14 -23.06
CA LYS A 282 -8.39 -0.69 -22.20
C LYS A 282 -8.31 0.02 -20.85
N LEU A 283 -9.36 0.77 -20.51
CA LEU A 283 -9.55 1.32 -19.18
C LEU A 283 -10.20 0.23 -18.32
N ASP A 284 -9.38 -0.47 -17.54
CA ASP A 284 -9.89 -1.46 -16.61
C ASP A 284 -10.23 -0.80 -15.28
N PHE A 285 -11.51 -0.79 -14.94
CA PHE A 285 -12.02 -0.37 -13.64
C PHE A 285 -12.62 -1.55 -12.88
N ASP A 286 -12.34 -2.78 -13.34
CA ASP A 286 -12.65 -3.98 -12.60
C ASP A 286 -11.72 -4.07 -11.39
N ASN A 287 -12.33 -4.14 -10.21
CA ASN A 287 -11.64 -4.22 -8.92
C ASN A 287 -11.61 -5.65 -8.38
N SER A 288 -11.97 -6.64 -9.21
CA SER A 288 -11.95 -8.06 -8.84
C SER A 288 -10.55 -8.58 -8.50
N ASP A 289 -9.50 -8.05 -9.14
CA ASP A 289 -8.09 -8.35 -8.83
C ASP A 289 -7.40 -7.13 -8.20
N PRO A 290 -7.04 -7.20 -6.90
CA PRO A 290 -6.27 -6.16 -6.19
C PRO A 290 -5.04 -5.66 -6.95
N ARG A 291 -4.40 -6.49 -7.78
CA ARG A 291 -3.22 -6.10 -8.57
C ARG A 291 -3.50 -4.92 -9.49
N HIS A 292 -4.72 -4.78 -10.02
CA HIS A 292 -5.08 -3.64 -10.86
C HIS A 292 -4.98 -2.33 -10.09
N PHE A 293 -5.48 -2.32 -8.85
CA PHE A 293 -5.37 -1.16 -7.97
C PHE A 293 -3.91 -0.79 -7.68
N TYR A 294 -3.08 -1.78 -7.30
CA TYR A 294 -1.64 -1.55 -7.07
C TYR A 294 -0.95 -1.02 -8.33
N SER A 295 -1.24 -1.60 -9.50
CA SER A 295 -0.64 -1.19 -10.77
C SER A 295 -0.98 0.26 -11.13
N SER A 296 -2.22 0.69 -10.87
CA SER A 296 -2.68 2.06 -11.08
C SER A 296 -1.93 3.05 -10.19
N TYR A 297 -1.73 2.72 -8.91
CA TYR A 297 -0.91 3.50 -8.00
C TYR A 297 0.56 3.60 -8.47
N VAL A 298 1.18 2.46 -8.80
CA VAL A 298 2.57 2.41 -9.28
C VAL A 298 2.74 3.21 -10.57
N GLN A 299 1.78 3.13 -11.50
CA GLN A 299 1.80 3.90 -12.74
C GLN A 299 1.75 5.41 -12.45
N ARG A 300 0.85 5.88 -11.58
CA ARG A 300 0.80 7.30 -11.17
C ARG A 300 2.11 7.76 -10.54
N ARG A 301 2.69 6.94 -9.66
CA ARG A 301 4.00 7.23 -9.04
C ARG A 301 5.12 7.31 -10.08
N ASN A 302 5.20 6.35 -10.99
CA ASN A 302 6.21 6.35 -12.06
C ASN A 302 6.10 7.57 -12.97
N ASN A 303 4.87 7.99 -13.30
CA ASN A 303 4.61 9.19 -14.09
C ASN A 303 5.07 10.45 -13.34
N ALA A 304 4.72 10.56 -12.06
CA ALA A 304 5.17 11.64 -11.18
C ALA A 304 6.70 11.73 -11.11
N ASP A 305 7.40 10.60 -10.98
CA ASP A 305 8.86 10.54 -10.95
C ASP A 305 9.50 10.84 -12.31
N ALA A 306 8.88 10.41 -13.41
CA ALA A 306 9.31 10.79 -14.75
C ALA A 306 9.23 12.31 -14.95
N ARG A 307 8.14 12.95 -14.50
CA ARG A 307 8.00 14.41 -14.53
C ARG A 307 9.02 15.11 -13.63
N LYS A 308 9.35 14.56 -12.46
CA LYS A 308 10.44 15.08 -11.61
C LYS A 308 11.77 15.07 -12.36
N ARG A 309 12.15 13.93 -12.95
CA ARG A 309 13.45 13.77 -13.66
C ARG A 309 13.56 14.63 -14.91
N LEU A 310 12.48 14.71 -15.69
CA LEU A 310 12.44 15.46 -16.95
C LEU A 310 12.07 16.94 -16.77
N ASN A 311 11.85 17.38 -15.52
CA ASN A 311 11.25 18.66 -15.19
C ASN A 311 9.98 18.97 -16.01
N GLY A 312 9.16 17.94 -16.24
CA GLY A 312 7.90 18.02 -16.98
C GLY A 312 6.81 18.76 -16.22
N ALA A 313 5.77 19.17 -16.95
CA ALA A 313 4.56 19.75 -16.38
C ALA A 313 3.70 18.69 -15.66
N GLY A 314 2.84 19.15 -14.76
CA GLY A 314 1.89 18.30 -14.04
C GLY A 314 2.34 17.90 -12.63
N PRO A 315 1.59 17.00 -11.98
CA PRO A 315 1.86 16.59 -10.62
C PRO A 315 3.13 15.74 -10.52
N LYS A 316 4.01 16.16 -9.62
CA LYS A 316 5.29 15.49 -9.31
C LYS A 316 5.16 14.52 -8.14
N ASN A 317 4.01 14.42 -7.52
CA ASN A 317 3.71 13.48 -6.44
C ASN A 317 2.27 12.99 -6.56
N THR A 318 1.97 11.84 -5.97
CA THR A 318 0.62 11.29 -6.01
C THR A 318 -0.28 11.98 -4.98
N LEU A 319 -1.60 11.80 -5.11
CA LEU A 319 -2.56 12.29 -4.12
C LEU A 319 -2.29 11.71 -2.73
N GLU A 320 -1.92 10.43 -2.65
CA GLU A 320 -1.56 9.75 -1.41
C GLU A 320 -0.39 10.42 -0.70
N ASP A 321 0.66 10.79 -1.45
CA ASP A 321 1.80 11.52 -0.90
C ASP A 321 1.35 12.85 -0.27
N TYR A 322 0.51 13.62 -0.97
CA TYR A 322 0.01 14.91 -0.47
C TYR A 322 -0.90 14.75 0.74
N TYR A 323 -1.77 13.74 0.73
CA TYR A 323 -2.71 13.53 1.82
C TYR A 323 -1.98 13.10 3.10
N ILE A 324 -1.08 12.11 3.02
CA ILE A 324 -0.29 11.72 4.19
C ILE A 324 0.62 12.85 4.66
N SER A 325 1.25 13.58 3.74
CA SER A 325 2.05 14.76 4.09
C SER A 325 1.24 15.79 4.87
N PHE A 326 0.01 16.07 4.45
CA PHE A 326 -0.91 16.95 5.16
C PHE A 326 -1.24 16.45 6.57
N LEU A 327 -1.44 15.15 6.75
CA LEU A 327 -1.70 14.58 8.08
C LEU A 327 -0.49 14.78 9.01
N PHE A 328 0.73 14.52 8.52
CA PHE A 328 1.94 14.81 9.30
C PHE A 328 2.14 16.31 9.58
N GLU A 329 1.72 17.20 8.67
CA GLU A 329 1.70 18.65 8.90
C GLU A 329 0.74 19.04 10.03
N LYS A 330 -0.42 18.38 10.11
CA LYS A 330 -1.44 18.60 11.14
C LYS A 330 -1.12 17.94 12.47
N GLY A 331 0.02 17.28 12.58
CA GLY A 331 0.45 16.61 13.81
C GLY A 331 -0.20 15.26 14.01
N LEU A 332 -0.51 14.52 12.93
CA LEU A 332 -0.82 13.10 13.02
C LEU A 332 0.35 12.41 13.73
N GLU A 333 0.14 12.11 15.00
CA GLU A 333 0.88 11.08 15.70
C GLU A 333 0.17 9.79 15.32
N LEU A 334 0.89 8.86 14.68
CA LEU A 334 0.43 7.48 14.64
C LEU A 334 0.26 7.10 16.11
N LYS A 335 -0.98 7.02 16.58
CA LYS A 335 -1.26 6.55 17.94
C LYS A 335 -0.50 5.23 18.07
N ASP A 336 0.50 5.20 18.95
CA ASP A 336 1.04 3.96 19.48
C ASP A 336 -0.17 3.07 19.80
N GLY A 337 -0.17 1.83 19.33
CA GLY A 337 -1.29 0.88 19.40
C GLY A 337 -1.74 0.52 20.82
N LYS A 338 -2.16 1.50 21.62
CA LYS A 338 -3.03 1.30 22.77
C LYS A 338 -4.45 1.35 22.25
N ALA A 339 -5.01 0.16 22.08
CA ALA A 339 -6.45 -0.04 22.00
C ALA A 339 -7.12 0.84 23.07
N GLU A 340 -7.99 1.75 22.64
CA GLU A 340 -8.95 2.36 23.55
C GLU A 340 -9.87 1.23 24.01
N SER A 341 -9.61 0.73 25.22
CA SER A 341 -10.59 -0.06 25.95
C SER A 341 -11.79 0.84 26.20
N LYS A 342 -12.87 0.59 25.48
CA LYS A 342 -14.23 0.90 25.94
C LYS A 342 -15.02 -0.38 26.00
#